data_AF-A0A659SB64-F1
#
_entry.id   AF-A0A659SB64-F1
#
_cell.length_a   1.000
_cell.length_b   1.000
_cell.length_c   1.000
_cell.angle_alpha   90.00
_cell.angle_beta   90.00
_cell.angle_gamma   90.00
#
_symmetry.space_group_name_H-M   'P 1'
#
loop_
_entity.id
_entity.type
_entity.pdbx_description
1 polymer ?
#
loop_
_entity_poly.entity_id
_entity_poly.type
_entity_poly.pdbx_seq_one_letter_code
_entity_poly.pdbx_strand_id
1 'polypeptide(L)' 'MQKRAIYPGTFDPITNGHLDIVTRATQMFDHVILAIAASPGKKPMFTLD' A
#
# COMPACT_ATOMS: atom_id res chain seq x y z
N MET A 1 15.45 -13.39 12.47
CA MET A 1 14.07 -12.90 12.76
C MET A 1 13.55 -12.26 11.49
N GLN A 2 12.40 -12.68 10.95
CA GLN A 2 11.85 -12.06 9.74
C GLN A 2 11.20 -10.72 10.07
N LYS A 3 11.60 -9.65 9.37
CA LYS A 3 11.05 -8.30 9.56
C LYS A 3 9.90 -8.08 8.56
N ARG A 4 8.72 -7.80 9.11
CA ARG A 4 7.51 -7.51 8.33
C ARG A 4 7.18 -6.02 8.43
N ALA A 5 6.82 -5.41 7.31
CA ALA A 5 6.33 -4.04 7.23
C ALA A 5 4.89 -4.01 6.68
N ILE A 6 4.11 -3.01 7.11
CA ILE A 6 2.78 -2.71 6.58
C ILE A 6 2.82 -1.31 5.98
N TYR A 7 2.35 -1.17 4.75
CA TYR A 7 2.16 0.11 4.07
C TYR A 7 0.66 0.32 3.78
N PRO A 8 -0.07 1.00 4.67
CA PRO A 8 -1.51 1.19 4.54
C PRO A 8 -1.86 2.43 3.69
N GLY A 9 -2.97 2.34 2.96
CA GLY A 9 -3.47 3.47 2.15
C GLY A 9 -4.75 3.12 1.41
N THR A 10 -5.46 4.14 0.91
CA THR A 10 -6.64 3.93 0.05
C THR A 10 -6.23 3.47 -1.35
N PHE A 11 -5.06 3.91 -1.85
CA PHE A 11 -4.49 3.53 -3.16
C PHE A 11 -5.46 3.66 -4.34
N ASP A 12 -6.14 4.80 -4.39
CA ASP A 12 -7.23 5.07 -5.31
C ASP A 12 -6.92 6.30 -6.20
N PRO A 13 -6.22 6.12 -7.35
CA PRO A 13 -5.48 4.92 -7.75
C PRO A 13 -4.09 4.83 -7.12
N ILE A 14 -3.42 3.71 -7.35
CA ILE A 14 -1.98 3.62 -7.12
C ILE A 14 -1.23 4.59 -8.05
N THR A 15 -0.13 5.16 -7.57
CA THR A 15 0.66 6.16 -8.30
C THR A 15 2.13 5.74 -8.34
N ASN A 16 2.94 6.37 -9.18
CA ASN A 16 4.39 6.13 -9.22
C ASN A 16 5.07 6.45 -7.88
N GLY A 17 4.53 7.38 -7.09
CA GLY A 17 5.03 7.65 -5.74
C GLY A 17 4.78 6.47 -4.78
N HIS A 18 3.59 5.84 -4.86
CA HIS A 18 3.32 4.61 -4.10
C HIS A 18 4.25 3.46 -4.51
N LEU A 19 4.53 3.34 -5.82
CA LEU A 19 5.47 2.35 -6.35
C LEU A 19 6.91 2.57 -5.89
N ASP A 20 7.37 3.81 -5.82
CA ASP A 20 8.71 4.13 -5.27
C ASP A 20 8.83 3.67 -3.81
N ILE A 21 7.83 3.99 -2.98
CA ILE A 21 7.83 3.63 -1.57
C ILE A 21 7.80 2.11 -1.36
N VAL A 22 6.94 1.37 -2.07
CA VAL A 22 6.90 -0.10 -1.94
C VAL A 22 8.19 -0.74 -2.44
N THR A 23 8.78 -0.22 -3.53
CA THR A 23 10.06 -0.72 -4.07
C THR A 23 11.16 -0.57 -3.04
N ARG A 24 11.28 0.60 -2.41
CA ARG A 24 12.28 0.83 -1.35
C ARG A 24 12.02 -0.02 -0.11
N ALA A 25 10.75 -0.18 0.29
CA ALA A 25 10.40 -1.02 1.43
C ALA A 25 10.77 -2.49 1.20
N THR A 26 10.54 -3.04 0.00
CA THR A 26 10.88 -4.44 -0.32
C THR A 26 12.39 -4.73 -0.27
N GLN A 27 13.24 -3.71 -0.37
CA GLN A 27 14.70 -3.85 -0.22
C GLN A 27 15.16 -3.85 1.25
N MET A 28 14.28 -3.43 2.18
CA MET A 28 14.60 -3.25 3.61
C MET A 28 13.94 -4.29 4.52
N PHE A 29 12.84 -4.89 4.08
CA PHE A 29 12.02 -5.82 4.85
C PHE A 29 11.84 -7.14 4.10
N ASP A 30 11.83 -8.25 4.84
CA ASP A 30 11.63 -9.58 4.26
C ASP A 30 10.20 -9.75 3.69
N HIS A 31 9.25 -9.00 4.24
CA HIS A 31 7.86 -9.01 3.79
C HIS A 31 7.22 -7.63 3.92
N VAL A 32 6.54 -7.17 2.87
CA VAL A 32 5.82 -5.89 2.83
C VAL A 32 4.35 -6.17 2.50
N ILE A 33 3.45 -5.76 3.38
CA ILE A 33 2.00 -5.88 3.20
C ILE A 33 1.46 -4.53 2.77
N LEU A 34 0.96 -4.44 1.53
CA LEU A 34 0.22 -3.27 1.04
C LEU A 34 -1.25 -3.39 1.51
N ALA A 35 -1.63 -2.65 2.54
CA ALA A 35 -2.97 -2.74 3.13
C ALA A 35 -3.93 -1.72 2.51
N ILE A 36 -4.73 -2.16 1.52
CA ILE A 36 -5.68 -1.32 0.80
C ILE A 36 -6.95 -1.10 1.64
N ALA A 37 -7.22 0.15 2.01
CA ALA A 37 -8.32 0.51 2.89
C ALA A 37 -9.57 0.91 2.08
N ALA A 38 -10.69 0.24 2.32
CA ALA A 38 -12.00 0.50 1.69
C ALA A 38 -12.44 1.99 1.70
N SER A 39 -12.10 2.72 2.77
CA SER A 39 -12.27 4.18 2.89
C SER A 39 -13.60 4.77 2.34
N PRO A 40 -14.79 4.22 2.66
CA PRO A 40 -16.06 4.62 2.03
C PRO A 40 -16.41 6.10 2.26
N GLY A 41 -15.99 6.67 3.40
CA GLY A 41 -16.19 8.10 3.70
C GLY A 41 -15.43 9.05 2.78
N LYS A 42 -14.45 8.56 2.00
CA LYS A 42 -13.69 9.36 1.02
C LYS A 42 -14.27 9.32 -0.40
N LYS A 43 -15.32 8.52 -0.63
CA LYS A 43 -15.93 8.30 -1.96
C LYS A 43 -14.87 7.95 -3.03
N PRO A 44 -14.21 6.80 -2.90
CA PRO A 44 -13.14 6.41 -3.80
C PRO A 44 -13.62 6.30 -5.26
N MET A 45 -12.70 6.58 -6.19
CA MET A 45 -12.90 6.48 -7.64
C MET A 45 -13.05 5.04 -8.10
N PHE A 46 -12.28 4.11 -7.51
CA PHE A 46 -12.29 2.68 -7.77
C PHE A 46 -12.96 1.90 -6.65
N THR A 47 -13.50 0.73 -7.01
CA THR A 47 -13.95 -0.28 -6.04
C THR A 47 -12.76 -0.92 -5.35
N LEU A 48 -13.00 -1.57 -4.21
CA LEU A 48 -11.96 -2.29 -3.49
C LEU A 48 -11.59 -3.63 -4.16
N ASP A 49 -12.53 -4.21 -4.89
CA ASP A 49 -12.38 -5.46 -5.66
C ASP A 49 -11.70 -5.24 -7.01
#